data_AF-A0A7W1TSB8-F1
#
_entry.id   AF-A0A7W1TSB8-F1
#
_cell.length_a   1.000
_cell.length_b   1.000
_cell.length_c   1.000
_cell.angle_alpha   90.00
_cell.angle_beta   90.00
_cell.angle_gamma   90.00
#
_symmetry.space_group_name_H-M   'P 1'
#
loop_
_entity.id
_entity.type
_entity.pdbx_description
1 polymer ?
#
loop_
_entity_poly.entity_id
_entity_poly.type
_entity_poly.pdbx_seq_one_letter_code
_entity_poly.pdbx_strand_id
1 'polypeptide(L)'
;MKPRTLYQYVVLASLLVAASPGPSRAQDAPAQKPEQQASRARGIVAFLAGGAAGLIAHEGGHIVTGFVQGANPGFRRLDAGVIPFFAVTHDPVSRRGEYVIASSGFHAQHLANEVLLWRGAPGPTPRSGSAFRKGWLTFNLATSTVYTVAALGEFGPGERDTLGMATYAGDGGVPEPLIGVLILA
;
A
#
# COMPACT_ATOMS: atom_id res chain seq x y z
N MET A 1 27.91 8.92 -23.20
CA MET A 1 26.85 8.29 -24.02
C MET A 1 25.55 8.39 -23.25
N LYS A 2 24.53 9.07 -23.81
CA LYS A 2 23.19 9.13 -23.21
C LYS A 2 22.36 7.97 -23.78
N PRO A 3 21.87 7.01 -22.97
CA PRO A 3 20.84 6.11 -23.45
C PRO A 3 19.52 6.89 -23.49
N ARG A 4 19.00 7.05 -24.72
CA ARG A 4 17.62 7.46 -24.98
C ARG A 4 16.71 6.23 -24.88
N THR A 5 15.46 6.51 -24.52
CA THR A 5 14.22 5.76 -24.87
C THR A 5 14.00 4.39 -24.24
N LEU A 6 13.14 4.35 -23.20
CA LEU A 6 11.89 3.56 -23.15
C LEU A 6 11.08 3.91 -21.87
N TYR A 7 10.48 5.11 -21.80
CA TYR A 7 9.45 5.39 -20.77
C TYR A 7 8.08 5.26 -21.43
N GLN A 8 7.72 4.04 -21.81
CA GLN A 8 6.37 3.70 -22.28
C GLN A 8 5.63 3.03 -21.13
N TYR A 9 4.75 3.83 -20.51
CA TYR A 9 3.44 3.49 -19.96
C TYR A 9 3.26 2.29 -19.01
N VAL A 10 2.34 2.54 -18.06
CA VAL A 10 1.44 1.60 -17.36
C VAL A 10 1.90 1.20 -15.95
N VAL A 11 1.10 1.23 -14.86
CA VAL A 11 -0.15 1.90 -14.42
C VAL A 11 -0.66 1.11 -13.18
N LEU A 12 -1.54 1.75 -12.39
CA LEU A 12 -2.53 1.13 -11.48
C LEU A 12 -2.08 0.81 -10.04
N ALA A 13 -2.06 1.83 -9.17
CA ALA A 13 -2.54 1.62 -7.80
C ALA A 13 -4.07 1.47 -7.91
N SER A 14 -4.50 0.24 -8.18
CA SER A 14 -5.91 -0.09 -8.36
C SER A 14 -6.62 -0.01 -7.02
N LEU A 15 -7.44 1.02 -6.84
CA LEU A 15 -8.73 0.82 -6.19
C LEU A 15 -9.59 -0.06 -7.12
N LEU A 16 -9.19 -1.33 -7.29
CA LEU A 16 -10.02 -2.33 -7.93
C LEU A 16 -11.09 -2.70 -6.90
N VAL A 17 -12.17 -1.93 -6.92
CA VAL A 17 -13.45 -2.41 -6.41
C VAL A 17 -13.75 -3.65 -7.23
N ALA A 18 -13.49 -4.84 -6.67
CA ALA A 18 -13.95 -6.10 -7.21
C ALA A 18 -15.49 -6.11 -7.15
N ALA A 19 -16.13 -5.48 -8.13
CA ALA A 19 -17.50 -5.76 -8.49
C ALA A 19 -17.44 -7.04 -9.34
N SER A 20 -17.61 -8.20 -8.71
CA SER A 20 -17.80 -9.44 -9.44
C SER A 20 -18.96 -9.26 -10.43
N PRO A 21 -18.78 -9.51 -11.74
CA PRO A 21 -19.90 -9.55 -12.66
C PRO A 21 -20.67 -10.84 -12.38
N GLY A 22 -21.68 -10.75 -11.51
CA GLY A 22 -22.77 -11.72 -11.53
C GLY A 22 -23.43 -11.67 -12.91
N PRO A 23 -24.01 -12.79 -13.39
CA PRO A 23 -24.65 -12.82 -14.70
C PRO A 23 -25.66 -11.68 -14.82
N SER A 24 -25.52 -10.88 -15.89
CA SER A 24 -26.45 -9.82 -16.28
C SER A 24 -27.85 -10.39 -16.48
N ARG A 25 -28.61 -10.44 -15.39
CA ARG A 25 -30.06 -10.39 -15.46
C ARG A 25 -30.38 -8.91 -15.54
N ALA A 26 -30.64 -8.43 -16.76
CA ALA A 26 -31.40 -7.21 -16.97
C ALA A 26 -32.75 -7.42 -16.27
N GLN A 27 -32.82 -7.00 -15.02
CA GLN A 27 -34.04 -6.94 -14.22
C GLN A 27 -34.21 -5.49 -13.85
N ASP A 28 -35.36 -4.95 -14.24
CA ASP A 28 -35.91 -3.67 -13.83
C ASP A 28 -35.55 -3.38 -12.37
N ALA A 29 -34.46 -2.65 -12.17
CA ALA A 29 -34.00 -2.31 -10.84
C ALA A 29 -34.93 -1.20 -10.34
N PRO A 30 -35.76 -1.43 -9.30
CA PRO A 30 -36.57 -0.37 -8.74
C PRO A 30 -35.64 0.77 -8.33
N ALA A 31 -36.03 2.01 -8.63
CA ALA A 31 -35.28 3.20 -8.24
C ALA A 31 -34.91 3.09 -6.75
N GLN A 32 -33.60 3.07 -6.46
CA GLN A 32 -33.10 2.91 -5.09
C GLN A 32 -33.65 4.04 -4.23
N LYS A 33 -34.22 3.71 -3.07
CA LYS A 33 -34.72 4.73 -2.14
C LYS A 33 -33.56 5.66 -1.73
N PRO A 34 -33.79 6.98 -1.56
CA PRO A 34 -32.75 7.94 -1.17
C PRO A 34 -31.91 7.50 0.06
N GLU A 35 -32.53 6.78 1.00
CA GLU A 35 -31.88 6.22 2.19
C GLU A 35 -30.84 5.12 1.87
N GLN A 36 -31.10 4.28 0.86
CA GLN A 36 -30.14 3.28 0.38
C GLN A 36 -28.96 3.94 -0.35
N GLN A 37 -29.20 5.01 -1.11
CA GLN A 37 -28.13 5.76 -1.75
C GLN A 37 -27.23 6.45 -0.71
N ALA A 38 -27.81 7.08 0.31
CA ALA A 38 -27.07 7.73 1.39
C ALA A 38 -26.22 6.73 2.21
N SER A 39 -26.76 5.54 2.53
CA SER A 39 -26.00 4.49 3.23
C SER A 39 -24.86 3.92 2.40
N ARG A 40 -25.06 3.75 1.08
CA ARG A 40 -24.00 3.32 0.16
C ARG A 40 -22.89 4.37 0.05
N ALA A 41 -23.24 5.64 -0.08
CA ALA A 41 -22.26 6.73 -0.12
C ALA A 41 -21.41 6.77 1.16
N ARG A 42 -22.04 6.65 2.33
CA ARG A 42 -21.33 6.53 3.63
C ARG A 42 -20.39 5.33 3.67
N GLY A 43 -20.82 4.18 3.13
CA GLY A 43 -19.99 2.99 3.03
C GLY A 43 -18.73 3.18 2.17
N ILE A 44 -18.88 3.85 1.01
CA ILE A 44 -17.75 4.17 0.12
C ILE A 44 -16.77 5.13 0.82
N VAL A 45 -17.28 6.20 1.43
CA VAL A 45 -16.44 7.15 2.18
C VAL A 45 -15.69 6.46 3.30
N ALA A 46 -16.37 5.59 4.07
CA ALA A 46 -15.73 4.83 5.13
C ALA A 46 -14.64 3.90 4.59
N PHE A 47 -14.89 3.21 3.47
CA PHE A 47 -13.90 2.35 2.81
C PHE A 47 -12.67 3.14 2.36
N LEU A 48 -12.86 4.28 1.67
CA LEU A 48 -11.75 5.13 1.23
C LEU A 48 -10.95 5.69 2.42
N ALA A 49 -11.64 6.12 3.48
CA ALA A 49 -10.99 6.55 4.72
C ALA A 49 -10.15 5.43 5.36
N GLY A 50 -10.61 4.18 5.27
CA GLY A 50 -9.86 3.01 5.68
C GLY A 50 -8.57 2.84 4.88
N GLY A 51 -8.66 2.93 3.55
CA GLY A 51 -7.48 2.86 2.68
C GLY A 51 -6.47 3.97 2.98
N ALA A 52 -6.95 5.20 3.21
CA ALA A 52 -6.09 6.32 3.61
C ALA A 52 -5.39 6.08 4.96
N ALA A 53 -6.07 5.45 5.93
CA ALA A 53 -5.45 5.06 7.20
C ALA A 53 -4.34 4.02 7.00
N GLY A 54 -4.53 3.07 6.08
CA GLY A 54 -3.48 2.12 5.68
C GLY A 54 -2.25 2.80 5.09
N LEU A 55 -2.45 3.76 4.19
CA LEU A 55 -1.36 4.57 3.63
C LEU A 55 -0.59 5.31 4.72
N ILE A 56 -1.30 6.02 5.60
CA ILE A 56 -0.68 6.75 6.70
C ILE A 56 0.11 5.80 7.62
N ALA A 57 -0.40 4.60 7.90
CA ALA A 57 0.30 3.63 8.72
C ALA A 57 1.60 3.14 8.07
N HIS A 58 1.58 2.89 6.75
CA HIS A 58 2.76 2.48 5.99
C HIS A 58 3.83 3.57 5.98
N GLU A 59 3.48 4.77 5.49
CA GLU A 59 4.40 5.92 5.43
C GLU A 59 4.88 6.32 6.83
N GLY A 60 3.99 6.24 7.83
CA GLY A 60 4.31 6.50 9.22
C GLY A 60 5.38 5.55 9.78
N GLY A 61 5.45 4.31 9.30
CA GLY A 61 6.53 3.37 9.65
C GLY A 61 7.91 3.92 9.25
N HIS A 62 8.04 4.38 8.01
CA HIS A 62 9.27 4.97 7.50
C HIS A 62 9.66 6.23 8.27
N ILE A 63 8.70 7.12 8.53
CA ILE A 63 8.96 8.34 9.30
C ILE A 63 9.41 8.03 10.73
N VAL A 64 8.70 7.16 11.45
CA VAL A 64 9.04 6.81 12.82
C VAL A 64 10.43 6.18 12.88
N THR A 65 10.73 5.20 12.01
CA THR A 65 12.04 4.57 11.98
C THR A 65 13.14 5.52 11.54
N GLY A 66 12.88 6.42 10.58
CA GLY A 66 13.82 7.47 10.19
C GLY A 66 14.21 8.36 11.36
N PHE A 67 13.25 8.80 12.19
CA PHE A 67 13.56 9.55 13.41
C PHE A 67 14.36 8.73 14.43
N VAL A 68 14.01 7.46 14.63
CA VAL A 68 14.74 6.55 15.53
C VAL A 68 16.20 6.35 15.06
N GLN A 69 16.43 6.32 13.74
CA GLN A 69 17.77 6.22 13.15
C GLN A 69 18.52 7.57 13.09
N GLY A 70 17.90 8.68 13.53
CA GLY A 70 18.50 10.02 13.43
C GLY A 70 18.62 10.56 12.01
N ALA A 71 17.79 10.06 11.08
CA ALA A 71 17.90 10.27 9.66
C ALA A 71 17.16 11.52 9.14
N ASN A 72 16.57 12.36 10.00
CA ASN A 72 15.81 13.56 9.62
C ASN A 72 14.82 13.32 8.45
N PRO A 73 13.83 12.41 8.61
CA PRO A 73 12.96 12.01 7.52
C PRO A 73 12.08 13.17 7.04
N GLY A 74 11.85 13.21 5.73
CA GLY A 74 10.99 14.17 5.04
C GLY A 74 10.22 13.50 3.90
N PHE A 75 9.39 14.29 3.24
CA PHE A 75 8.59 13.81 2.11
C PHE A 75 8.97 14.54 0.84
N ARG A 76 9.21 13.78 -0.22
CA ARG A 76 9.37 14.31 -1.57
C ARG A 76 8.29 13.72 -2.46
N ARG A 77 7.49 14.58 -3.06
CA ARG A 77 6.58 14.16 -4.13
C ARG A 77 7.40 13.72 -5.34
N LEU A 78 7.12 12.51 -5.82
CA LEU A 78 7.57 12.00 -7.09
C LEU A 78 6.42 12.12 -8.10
N ASP A 79 6.67 12.80 -9.21
CA ASP A 79 5.75 12.84 -10.33
C ASP A 79 5.91 11.55 -11.16
N ALA A 80 5.43 10.44 -10.61
CA ALA A 80 5.45 9.12 -11.22
C ALA A 80 4.01 8.71 -11.60
N GLY A 81 3.55 9.11 -12.79
CA GLY A 81 2.24 8.73 -13.32
C GLY A 81 1.07 9.63 -12.88
N VAL A 82 -0.14 9.08 -12.86
CA VAL A 82 -1.41 9.83 -12.67
C VAL A 82 -1.73 10.09 -11.19
N ILE A 83 -1.14 9.33 -10.27
CA ILE A 83 -1.33 9.49 -8.83
C ILE A 83 0.02 9.94 -8.24
N PRO A 84 0.06 11.03 -7.45
CA PRO A 84 1.31 11.48 -6.83
C PRO A 84 1.86 10.39 -5.91
N PHE A 85 3.08 9.96 -6.18
CA PHE A 85 3.83 9.08 -5.29
C PHE A 85 4.61 9.96 -4.31
N PHE A 86 4.72 9.55 -3.05
CA PHE A 86 5.54 10.25 -2.07
C PHE A 86 6.69 9.32 -1.71
N ALA A 87 7.91 9.77 -1.93
CA ALA A 87 9.09 9.09 -1.41
C ALA A 87 9.41 9.68 -0.03
N VAL A 88 9.62 8.82 0.95
CA VAL A 88 10.24 9.21 2.20
C VAL A 88 11.73 9.42 1.92
N THR A 89 12.20 10.63 2.13
CA THR A 89 13.62 10.99 2.02
C THR A 89 14.22 11.10 3.39
N HIS A 90 15.48 10.73 3.56
CA HIS A 90 16.18 10.88 4.83
C HIS A 90 17.68 11.02 4.58
N ASP A 91 18.40 11.54 5.57
CA ASP A 91 19.85 11.58 5.59
C ASP A 91 20.41 10.14 5.59
N PRO A 92 21.62 9.94 5.03
CA PRO A 92 22.25 8.62 5.02
C PRO A 92 22.46 8.10 6.44
N VAL A 93 22.10 6.83 6.67
CA VAL A 93 22.34 6.13 7.93
C VAL A 93 23.19 4.88 7.72
N SER A 94 23.46 4.14 8.79
CA SER A 94 24.12 2.85 8.66
C SER A 94 23.32 1.93 7.73
N ARG A 95 23.99 1.01 7.04
CA ARG A 95 23.35 0.02 6.17
C ARG A 95 22.20 -0.75 6.85
N ARG A 96 22.36 -1.09 8.13
CA ARG A 96 21.27 -1.70 8.92
C ARG A 96 20.11 -0.73 9.14
N GLY A 97 20.41 0.54 9.42
CA GLY A 97 19.41 1.59 9.54
C GLY A 97 18.61 1.77 8.24
N GLU A 98 19.29 1.78 7.10
CA GLU A 98 18.65 1.85 5.78
C GLU A 98 17.69 0.68 5.55
N TYR A 99 18.11 -0.54 5.87
CA TYR A 99 17.24 -1.72 5.78
C TYR A 99 16.03 -1.62 6.71
N VAL A 100 16.23 -1.16 7.94
CA VAL A 100 15.14 -0.97 8.92
C VAL A 100 14.15 0.08 8.42
N ILE A 101 14.63 1.20 7.88
CA ILE A 101 13.76 2.23 7.32
C ILE A 101 13.00 1.68 6.13
N ALA A 102 13.67 1.08 5.14
CA ALA A 102 13.04 0.53 3.95
C ALA A 102 12.00 -0.58 4.24
N SER A 103 12.23 -1.43 5.25
CA SER A 103 11.27 -2.50 5.61
C SER A 103 10.12 -2.04 6.50
N SER A 104 10.25 -0.88 7.15
CA SER A 104 9.33 -0.45 8.21
C SER A 104 7.89 -0.24 7.75
N GLY A 105 7.68 0.22 6.52
CA GLY A 105 6.34 0.38 5.97
C GLY A 105 5.59 -0.95 5.86
N PHE A 106 6.25 -2.04 5.46
CA PHE A 106 5.63 -3.36 5.41
C PHE A 106 5.37 -3.93 6.80
N HIS A 107 6.32 -3.77 7.73
CA HIS A 107 6.12 -4.18 9.12
C HIS A 107 4.94 -3.47 9.78
N ALA A 108 4.78 -2.16 9.54
CA ALA A 108 3.63 -1.40 10.04
C ALA A 108 2.31 -1.94 9.46
N GLN A 109 2.27 -2.27 8.16
CA GLN A 109 1.10 -2.89 7.54
C GLN A 109 0.78 -4.26 8.13
N HIS A 110 1.78 -5.12 8.36
CA HIS A 110 1.58 -6.46 8.92
C HIS A 110 1.06 -6.39 10.35
N LEU A 111 1.66 -5.53 11.19
CA LEU A 111 1.15 -5.29 12.55
C LEU A 111 -0.28 -4.74 12.52
N ALA A 112 -0.58 -3.81 11.60
CA ALA A 112 -1.93 -3.29 11.44
C ALA A 112 -2.93 -4.39 11.03
N ASN A 113 -2.55 -5.30 10.12
CA ASN A 113 -3.37 -6.44 9.73
C ASN A 113 -3.66 -7.35 10.93
N GLU A 114 -2.64 -7.71 11.72
CA GLU A 114 -2.82 -8.52 12.93
C GLU A 114 -3.80 -7.86 13.91
N VAL A 115 -3.66 -6.55 14.15
CA VAL A 115 -4.59 -5.81 15.02
C VAL A 115 -6.00 -5.77 14.44
N LEU A 116 -6.16 -5.56 13.13
CA LEU A 116 -7.45 -5.51 12.43
C LEU A 116 -8.17 -6.87 12.44
N LEU A 117 -7.43 -7.97 12.37
CA LEU A 117 -7.95 -9.33 12.42
C LEU A 117 -8.29 -9.73 13.86
N TRP A 118 -7.40 -9.43 14.82
CA TRP A 118 -7.59 -9.74 16.23
C TRP A 118 -8.77 -8.98 16.84
N ARG A 119 -8.82 -7.65 16.68
CA ARG A 119 -9.97 -6.82 17.10
C ARG A 119 -11.22 -7.04 16.24
N GLY A 120 -11.07 -7.89 15.24
CA GLY A 120 -11.99 -8.09 14.16
C GLY A 120 -12.93 -9.26 14.26
N ALA A 121 -12.75 -10.11 15.26
CA ALA A 121 -13.53 -11.31 15.47
C ALA A 121 -15.04 -11.04 15.37
N PRO A 122 -15.79 -11.87 14.64
CA PRO A 122 -17.12 -11.53 14.17
C PRO A 122 -18.13 -11.44 15.31
N GLY A 123 -18.70 -10.26 15.50
CA GLY A 123 -20.01 -10.09 16.12
C GLY A 123 -21.12 -10.07 15.04
N PRO A 124 -22.38 -10.38 15.38
CA PRO A 124 -23.45 -10.69 14.40
C PRO A 124 -23.99 -9.49 13.61
N THR A 125 -23.36 -8.31 13.62
CA THR A 125 -23.90 -7.12 12.93
C THR A 125 -22.87 -6.42 12.03
N PRO A 126 -23.19 -6.16 10.75
CA PRO A 126 -22.35 -5.33 9.89
C PRO A 126 -22.51 -3.86 10.28
N ARG A 127 -21.75 -3.41 11.29
CA ARG A 127 -21.65 -1.98 11.63
C ARG A 127 -20.75 -1.25 10.62
N SER A 128 -20.94 0.06 10.50
CA SER A 128 -20.18 0.99 9.64
C SER A 128 -18.65 0.84 9.75
N GLY A 129 -18.12 0.31 10.86
CA GLY A 129 -16.71 -0.03 11.03
C GLY A 129 -16.19 -1.14 10.10
N SER A 130 -17.07 -1.95 9.49
CA SER A 130 -16.68 -3.01 8.56
C SER A 130 -16.14 -2.48 7.22
N ALA A 131 -16.71 -1.39 6.68
CA ALA A 131 -16.25 -0.80 5.43
C ALA A 131 -14.87 -0.15 5.58
N PHE A 132 -14.67 0.61 6.67
CA PHE A 132 -13.36 1.18 7.01
C PHE A 132 -12.28 0.11 7.17
N ARG A 133 -12.54 -0.94 7.95
CA ARG A 133 -11.58 -2.03 8.14
C ARG A 133 -11.28 -2.77 6.84
N LYS A 134 -12.29 -3.00 5.98
CA LYS A 134 -12.10 -3.55 4.64
C LYS A 134 -11.21 -2.65 3.78
N GLY A 135 -11.43 -1.34 3.83
CA GLY A 135 -10.61 -0.35 3.11
C GLY A 135 -9.14 -0.42 3.52
N TRP A 136 -8.87 -0.43 4.83
CA TRP A 136 -7.51 -0.54 5.35
C TRP A 136 -6.86 -1.86 4.93
N LEU A 137 -7.52 -2.99 5.18
CA LEU A 137 -6.99 -4.30 4.78
C LEU A 137 -6.76 -4.38 3.27
N THR A 138 -7.68 -3.85 2.46
CA THR A 138 -7.53 -3.81 1.00
C THR A 138 -6.30 -3.01 0.60
N PHE A 139 -6.06 -1.85 1.22
CA PHE A 139 -4.86 -1.06 0.95
C PHE A 139 -3.60 -1.88 1.25
N ASN A 140 -3.49 -2.48 2.44
CA ASN A 140 -2.29 -3.24 2.82
C ASN A 140 -2.02 -4.39 1.83
N LEU A 141 -3.05 -5.17 1.48
CA LEU A 141 -2.93 -6.27 0.51
C LEU A 141 -2.57 -5.77 -0.90
N ALA A 142 -3.21 -4.70 -1.36
CA ALA A 142 -2.93 -4.12 -2.67
C ALA A 142 -1.49 -3.59 -2.74
N THR A 143 -1.04 -2.89 -1.71
CA THR A 143 0.33 -2.36 -1.62
C THR A 143 1.36 -3.50 -1.63
N SER A 144 1.21 -4.53 -0.78
CA SER A 144 2.08 -5.72 -0.82
C SER A 144 2.11 -6.36 -2.20
N THR A 145 0.94 -6.50 -2.85
CA THR A 145 0.85 -7.10 -4.20
C THR A 145 1.59 -6.27 -5.24
N VAL A 146 1.38 -4.95 -5.25
CA VAL A 146 2.04 -4.04 -6.20
C VAL A 146 3.55 -4.08 -6.03
N TYR A 147 4.04 -3.98 -4.80
CA TYR A 147 5.47 -4.06 -4.50
C TYR A 147 6.06 -5.43 -4.86
N THR A 148 5.33 -6.52 -4.61
CA THR A 148 5.76 -7.86 -5.00
C THR A 148 5.93 -7.95 -6.53
N VAL A 149 4.93 -7.49 -7.28
CA VAL A 149 4.96 -7.52 -8.75
C VAL A 149 6.09 -6.62 -9.29
N ALA A 150 6.30 -5.44 -8.69
CA ALA A 150 7.41 -4.55 -9.03
C ALA A 150 8.79 -5.17 -8.74
N ALA A 151 8.94 -5.84 -7.59
CA ALA A 151 10.17 -6.53 -7.21
C ALA A 151 10.48 -7.74 -8.10
N LEU A 152 9.47 -8.54 -8.44
CA LEU A 152 9.63 -9.70 -9.33
C LEU A 152 9.99 -9.29 -10.76
N GLY A 153 9.45 -8.16 -11.23
CA GLY A 153 9.78 -7.61 -12.55
C GLY A 153 10.91 -6.58 -12.55
N GLU A 154 11.50 -6.28 -11.40
CA GLU A 154 12.56 -5.29 -11.19
C GLU A 154 12.28 -3.92 -11.84
N PHE A 155 11.03 -3.46 -11.77
CA PHE A 155 10.59 -2.18 -12.36
C PHE A 155 10.05 -1.21 -11.30
N GLY A 156 9.90 0.06 -11.69
CA GLY A 156 9.39 1.13 -10.83
C GLY A 156 10.48 2.13 -10.41
N PRO A 157 10.16 3.04 -9.48
CA PRO A 157 11.11 4.06 -9.02
C PRO A 157 12.30 3.43 -8.30
N GLY A 158 13.46 4.09 -8.34
CA GLY A 158 14.66 3.64 -7.62
C GLY A 158 14.52 3.78 -6.10
N GLU A 159 13.57 4.59 -5.66
CA GLU A 159 13.22 4.82 -4.27
C GLU A 159 12.24 3.78 -3.69
N ARG A 160 11.86 2.75 -4.44
CA ARG A 160 10.91 1.73 -3.94
C ARG A 160 11.53 0.93 -2.78
N ASP A 161 10.71 0.68 -1.76
CA ASP A 161 11.10 0.00 -0.52
C ASP A 161 11.74 -1.38 -0.75
N THR A 162 11.21 -2.16 -1.68
CA THR A 162 11.73 -3.49 -2.04
C THR A 162 13.18 -3.43 -2.50
N LEU A 163 13.53 -2.43 -3.31
CA LEU A 163 14.90 -2.21 -3.79
C LEU A 163 15.82 -1.75 -2.66
N GLY A 164 15.33 -0.88 -1.76
CA GLY A 164 16.07 -0.49 -0.55
C GLY A 164 16.39 -1.70 0.33
N MET A 165 15.37 -2.51 0.65
CA MET A 165 15.54 -3.76 1.40
C MET A 165 16.54 -4.70 0.73
N ALA A 166 16.41 -4.91 -0.58
CA ALA A 166 17.30 -5.78 -1.35
C ALA A 166 18.75 -5.29 -1.33
N THR A 167 18.95 -3.99 -1.55
CA THR A 167 20.26 -3.34 -1.56
C THR A 167 20.96 -3.48 -0.22
N TYR A 168 20.22 -3.31 0.88
CA TYR A 168 20.79 -3.22 2.23
C TYR A 168 20.72 -4.51 3.06
N ALA A 169 20.14 -5.58 2.53
CA ALA A 169 20.13 -6.90 3.17
C ALA A 169 21.53 -7.55 3.21
N GLY A 170 22.00 -7.98 4.39
CA GLY A 170 23.34 -8.58 4.55
C GLY A 170 24.47 -7.62 4.18
N ASP A 171 25.67 -8.08 3.84
CA ASP A 171 26.78 -7.20 3.40
C ASP A 171 26.81 -6.99 1.87
N GLY A 172 26.30 -7.95 1.10
CA GLY A 172 26.32 -7.95 -0.37
C GLY A 172 24.99 -7.59 -1.03
N GLY A 173 23.94 -7.32 -0.26
CA GLY A 173 22.58 -7.26 -0.78
C GLY A 173 22.01 -8.64 -1.07
N VAL A 174 20.76 -8.68 -1.51
CA VAL A 174 20.09 -9.86 -2.06
C VAL A 174 19.37 -9.47 -3.34
N PRO A 175 19.03 -10.44 -4.22
CA PRO A 175 18.16 -10.16 -5.36
C PRO A 175 16.81 -9.60 -4.91
N GLU A 176 16.34 -8.53 -5.55
CA GLU A 176 15.07 -7.90 -5.21
C GLU A 176 13.85 -8.84 -5.32
N PRO A 177 13.76 -9.77 -6.30
CA PRO A 177 12.68 -10.74 -6.35
C PRO A 177 12.50 -11.56 -5.06
N LEU A 178 13.60 -11.82 -4.32
CA LEU A 178 13.52 -12.52 -3.03
C LEU A 178 12.75 -11.69 -2.00
N ILE A 179 12.99 -10.38 -1.95
CA ILE A 179 12.24 -9.46 -1.09
C ILE A 179 10.76 -9.43 -1.49
N GLY A 180 10.48 -9.42 -2.80
CA GLY A 180 9.12 -9.49 -3.32
C GLY A 180 8.35 -10.71 -2.81
N VAL A 181 8.97 -11.90 -2.85
CA VAL A 181 8.36 -13.14 -2.30
C VAL A 181 8.11 -13.03 -0.79
N LEU A 182 9.02 -12.41 -0.04
CA LEU A 182 8.91 -12.26 1.42
C LEU A 182 7.80 -11.31 1.86
N ILE A 183 7.48 -10.26 1.08
CA ILE A 183 6.45 -9.27 1.43
C ILE A 183 5.03 -9.80 1.19
N LEU A 184 4.88 -10.82 0.34
CA LEU A 184 3.59 -11.44 0.04
C LEU A 184 3.19 -12.52 1.08
N ALA A 185 4.17 -13.07 1.81
CA ALA A 185 4.00 -14.15 2.79
C ALA A 185 3.46 -13.64 4.13
#